data_AF-L1QM93-F1
#
_entry.id   AF-L1QM93-F1
#
_cell.length_a   1.000
_cell.length_b   1.000
_cell.length_c   1.000
_cell.angle_alpha   90.00
_cell.angle_beta   90.00
_cell.angle_gamma   90.00
#
_symmetry.space_group_name_H-M   'P 1'
#
loop_
_entity.id
_entity.type
_entity.pdbx_description
1 polymer ?
#
loop_
_entity_poly.entity_id
_entity_poly.type
_entity_poly.pdbx_seq_one_letter_code
_entity_poly.pdbx_strand_id
1 'polypeptide(L)'
;MKKVLLCTIFIVIITLISCDSKSEVENYYEFTGTWKVIEYQYLDERFDQYKEEEGRYIGKEFIFTNDKINILNQEKKNISYRLKVVNKDYILAEEYNLTMDSYLKEGETKDVISIVDNNQIISEFFIDSNNEMILLYKSILFKLNKISDSVDIKKLNNDTGNDEDGVLHEDKEGVMLGIKIPRKLNEDGTYSNDIYKTIWISHEDSEIKNIYIKDDIIFPRMTGIFKMRVNTSYVNDKYIEQFQVAHVESNYPEKRVRSKHVNKSK
;
A
#
# COMPACT_ATOMS: atom_id res chain seq x y z
N MET A 1 57.44 -44.40 11.03
CA MET A 1 56.27 -44.81 10.22
C MET A 1 54.92 -44.69 10.95
N LYS A 2 54.82 -44.90 12.27
CA LYS A 2 53.53 -44.77 13.01
C LYS A 2 52.93 -43.35 13.09
N LYS A 3 53.75 -42.29 13.09
CA LYS A 3 53.26 -40.90 13.21
C LYS A 3 52.61 -40.37 11.93
N VAL A 4 53.08 -40.80 10.76
CA VAL A 4 52.52 -40.40 9.46
C VAL A 4 51.15 -41.04 9.25
N LEU A 5 50.98 -42.30 9.67
CA LEU A 5 49.70 -43.01 9.59
C LEU A 5 48.61 -42.37 10.47
N LEU A 6 49.00 -41.85 11.65
CA LEU A 6 48.09 -41.19 12.59
C LEU A 6 47.60 -39.83 12.05
N CYS A 7 48.47 -39.06 11.41
CA CYS A 7 48.11 -37.79 10.78
C CYS A 7 47.20 -38.00 9.57
N THR A 8 47.42 -39.04 8.76
CA THR A 8 46.52 -39.35 7.63
C THR A 8 45.13 -39.79 8.08
N ILE A 9 45.01 -40.53 9.18
CA ILE A 9 43.70 -40.93 9.73
C ILE A 9 42.95 -39.71 10.28
N PHE A 10 43.65 -38.77 10.93
CA PHE A 10 43.01 -37.56 11.48
C PHE A 10 42.49 -36.62 10.39
N ILE A 11 43.19 -36.51 9.25
CA ILE A 11 42.75 -35.67 8.12
C ILE A 11 41.52 -36.26 7.42
N VAL A 12 41.42 -37.60 7.32
CA VAL A 12 40.25 -38.28 6.72
C VAL A 12 38.99 -38.16 7.59
N ILE A 13 39.14 -38.12 8.92
CA ILE A 13 38.01 -37.94 9.85
C ILE A 13 37.44 -36.52 9.76
N ILE A 14 38.27 -35.50 9.53
CA ILE A 14 37.82 -34.11 9.37
C ILE A 14 37.00 -33.92 8.07
N THR A 15 37.32 -34.65 7.00
CA THR A 15 36.56 -34.57 5.73
C THR A 15 35.20 -35.28 5.76
N LEU A 16 34.91 -36.08 6.80
CA LEU A 16 33.63 -36.78 6.95
C LEU A 16 32.65 -36.06 7.90
N ILE A 17 33.05 -34.93 8.48
CA ILE A 17 32.16 -34.01 9.20
C ILE A 17 31.87 -32.80 8.29
N SER A 18 31.52 -33.07 7.03
CA SER A 18 30.73 -32.10 6.27
C SER A 18 29.28 -32.36 6.66
N CYS A 19 28.90 -31.84 7.82
CA CYS A 19 27.50 -31.77 8.22
C CYS A 19 26.82 -30.79 7.27
N ASP A 20 26.29 -31.30 6.17
CA ASP A 20 25.41 -30.58 5.25
C ASP A 20 24.03 -30.46 5.92
N SER A 21 24.00 -29.94 7.14
CA SER A 21 22.78 -29.34 7.66
C SER A 21 22.71 -27.96 7.04
N LYS A 22 22.09 -27.88 5.85
CA LYS A 22 21.26 -26.72 5.57
C LYS A 22 20.20 -26.66 6.67
N SER A 23 20.56 -26.11 7.82
CA SER A 23 19.58 -25.47 8.67
C SER A 23 19.14 -24.27 7.85
N GLU A 24 18.12 -24.46 7.02
CA GLU A 24 17.21 -23.37 6.69
C GLU A 24 16.82 -22.80 8.05
N VAL A 25 17.45 -21.70 8.43
CA VAL A 25 16.93 -20.88 9.50
C VAL A 25 15.63 -20.35 8.89
N GLU A 26 14.54 -21.08 9.11
CA GLU A 26 13.19 -20.60 8.87
C GLU A 26 13.07 -19.33 9.72
N ASN A 27 13.34 -18.18 9.10
CA ASN A 27 13.05 -16.88 9.69
C ASN A 27 11.52 -16.82 9.77
N TYR A 28 10.97 -17.27 10.89
CA TYR A 28 9.57 -17.10 11.21
C TYR A 28 9.41 -15.66 11.65
N TYR A 29 8.66 -14.87 10.87
CA TYR A 29 8.25 -13.57 11.36
C TYR A 29 7.33 -13.76 12.57
N GLU A 30 7.41 -12.89 13.56
CA GLU A 30 6.59 -12.98 14.78
C GLU A 30 5.07 -13.01 14.47
N PHE A 31 4.67 -12.32 13.40
CA PHE A 31 3.29 -12.26 12.94
C PHE A 31 2.82 -13.52 12.21
N THR A 32 3.73 -14.44 11.85
CA THR A 32 3.36 -15.69 11.18
C THR A 32 2.49 -16.55 12.10
N GLY A 33 1.41 -17.10 11.54
CA GLY A 33 0.47 -17.93 12.28
C GLY A 33 -0.98 -17.72 11.83
N THR A 34 -1.89 -18.26 12.64
CA THR A 34 -3.34 -18.09 12.49
C THR A 34 -3.85 -17.08 13.50
N TRP A 35 -4.64 -16.13 13.01
CA TRP A 35 -5.18 -15.00 13.75
C TRP A 35 -6.69 -15.00 13.64
N LYS A 36 -7.39 -14.65 14.72
CA LYS A 36 -8.85 -14.63 14.77
C LYS A 36 -9.34 -13.18 14.89
N VAL A 37 -10.33 -12.81 14.08
CA VAL A 37 -10.98 -11.49 14.19
C VAL A 37 -11.75 -11.40 15.50
N ILE A 38 -11.42 -10.40 16.32
CA ILE A 38 -12.10 -10.11 17.58
C ILE A 38 -12.91 -8.81 17.54
N GLU A 39 -12.54 -7.89 16.64
CA GLU A 39 -13.24 -6.62 16.42
C GLU A 39 -12.94 -6.14 14.99
N TYR A 40 -13.85 -5.35 14.41
CA TYR A 40 -13.57 -4.66 13.16
C TYR A 40 -14.34 -3.34 13.07
N GLN A 41 -13.79 -2.40 12.31
CA GLN A 41 -14.38 -1.11 12.02
C GLN A 41 -14.25 -0.79 10.53
N TYR A 42 -15.36 -0.46 9.89
CA TYR A 42 -15.34 0.15 8.56
C TYR A 42 -14.86 1.60 8.68
N LEU A 43 -13.85 1.99 7.88
CA LEU A 43 -13.38 3.37 7.82
C LEU A 43 -14.18 4.22 6.84
N ASP A 44 -14.89 3.57 5.92
CA ASP A 44 -15.63 4.22 4.85
C ASP A 44 -17.14 4.20 5.15
N GLU A 45 -17.74 5.38 5.22
CA GLU A 45 -19.15 5.60 5.55
C GLU A 45 -20.12 4.94 4.56
N ARG A 46 -19.66 4.62 3.34
CA ARG A 46 -20.48 3.87 2.36
C ARG A 46 -20.83 2.46 2.86
N PHE A 47 -20.09 1.93 3.83
CA PHE A 47 -20.37 0.65 4.45
C PHE A 47 -21.31 0.75 5.66
N ASP A 48 -21.86 1.94 5.96
CA ASP A 48 -22.83 2.12 7.04
C ASP A 48 -24.07 1.24 6.88
N GLN A 49 -24.47 0.93 5.64
CA GLN A 49 -25.55 0.00 5.35
C GLN A 49 -25.28 -1.45 5.79
N TYR A 50 -24.01 -1.82 5.97
CA TYR A 50 -23.60 -3.15 6.47
C TYR A 50 -23.35 -3.17 7.98
N LYS A 51 -23.57 -2.04 8.69
CA LYS A 51 -23.52 -2.02 10.15
C LYS A 51 -24.59 -2.91 10.78
N GLU A 52 -25.72 -3.14 10.09
CA GLU A 52 -26.79 -4.02 10.56
C GLU A 52 -26.42 -5.52 10.49
N GLU A 53 -25.36 -5.89 9.76
CA GLU A 53 -24.77 -7.24 9.76
C GLU A 53 -23.67 -7.36 10.83
N GLU A 54 -23.99 -6.96 12.07
CA GLU A 54 -23.07 -7.07 13.20
C GLU A 54 -22.53 -8.50 13.31
N GLY A 55 -21.20 -8.63 13.28
CA GLY A 55 -20.53 -9.90 13.51
C GLY A 55 -20.10 -10.67 12.26
N ARG A 56 -20.36 -10.18 11.04
CA ARG A 56 -20.02 -10.89 9.77
C ARG A 56 -18.59 -11.44 9.72
N TYR A 57 -17.63 -10.68 10.27
CA TYR A 57 -16.22 -11.08 10.30
C TYR A 57 -15.74 -11.62 11.64
N ILE A 58 -16.51 -11.44 12.71
CA ILE A 58 -16.10 -11.86 14.06
C ILE A 58 -15.89 -13.37 14.06
N GLY A 59 -14.72 -13.76 14.54
CA GLY A 59 -14.31 -15.15 14.65
C GLY A 59 -13.78 -15.79 13.37
N LYS A 60 -13.79 -15.09 12.22
CA LYS A 60 -13.09 -15.55 11.02
C LYS A 60 -11.58 -15.63 11.29
N GLU A 61 -10.91 -16.56 10.62
CA GLU A 61 -9.49 -16.81 10.76
C GLU A 61 -8.72 -16.22 9.58
N PHE A 62 -7.68 -15.45 9.86
CA PHE A 62 -6.71 -14.96 8.90
C PHE A 62 -5.39 -15.69 9.11
N ILE A 63 -4.70 -15.99 8.02
CA ILE A 63 -3.46 -16.75 8.03
C ILE A 63 -2.37 -15.91 7.39
N PHE A 64 -1.24 -15.81 8.08
CA PHE A 64 -0.04 -15.13 7.58
C PHE A 64 1.13 -16.11 7.61
N THR A 65 1.85 -16.22 6.50
CA THR A 65 3.09 -17.00 6.34
C THR A 65 4.22 -16.09 5.86
N ASN A 66 5.37 -16.64 5.49
CA ASN A 66 6.48 -15.85 4.97
C ASN A 66 6.25 -15.32 3.55
N ASP A 67 5.43 -16.01 2.75
CA ASP A 67 5.23 -15.74 1.32
C ASP A 67 3.76 -15.88 0.86
N LYS A 68 2.84 -16.16 1.79
CA LYS A 68 1.40 -16.31 1.52
C LYS A 68 0.55 -15.71 2.63
N ILE A 69 -0.65 -15.29 2.25
CA ILE A 69 -1.71 -14.90 3.18
C ILE A 69 -3.05 -15.54 2.77
N ASN A 70 -3.92 -15.74 3.74
CA ASN A 70 -5.35 -15.94 3.53
C ASN A 70 -6.07 -14.93 4.43
N ILE A 71 -6.74 -13.95 3.83
CA ILE A 71 -7.54 -12.94 4.53
C ILE A 71 -8.95 -13.02 3.94
N LEU A 72 -9.96 -13.28 4.77
CA LEU A 72 -11.35 -13.43 4.33
C LEU A 72 -11.51 -14.46 3.18
N ASN A 73 -10.87 -15.62 3.30
CA ASN A 73 -10.83 -16.68 2.28
C ASN A 73 -10.15 -16.28 0.96
N GLN A 74 -9.52 -15.10 0.89
CA GLN A 74 -8.76 -14.68 -0.30
C GLN A 74 -7.30 -15.06 -0.13
N GLU A 75 -6.87 -16.14 -0.78
CA GLU A 75 -5.48 -16.57 -0.78
C GLU A 75 -4.63 -15.71 -1.74
N LYS A 76 -3.47 -15.25 -1.28
CA LYS A 76 -2.40 -14.71 -2.14
C LYS A 76 -1.09 -15.41 -1.87
N LYS A 77 -0.32 -15.65 -2.93
CA LYS A 77 0.98 -16.33 -2.93
C LYS A 77 2.05 -15.41 -3.51
N ASN A 78 3.31 -15.71 -3.20
CA ASN A 78 4.47 -14.93 -3.65
C ASN A 78 4.41 -13.46 -3.21
N ILE A 79 3.79 -13.20 -2.06
CA ILE A 79 3.80 -11.87 -1.46
C ILE A 79 5.17 -11.61 -0.81
N SER A 80 5.43 -10.35 -0.51
CA SER A 80 6.58 -9.93 0.29
C SER A 80 6.15 -8.94 1.36
N TYR A 81 6.98 -8.78 2.39
CA TYR A 81 6.73 -7.85 3.49
C TYR A 81 7.72 -6.69 3.47
N ARG A 82 7.24 -5.48 3.75
CA ARG A 82 8.08 -4.30 3.94
C ARG A 82 7.88 -3.73 5.34
N LEU A 83 8.94 -3.70 6.13
CA LEU A 83 8.95 -3.09 7.46
C LEU A 83 9.24 -1.59 7.37
N LYS A 84 8.49 -0.79 8.16
CA LYS A 84 8.77 0.62 8.42
C LYS A 84 8.68 0.86 9.93
N VAL A 85 9.66 1.56 10.49
CA VAL A 85 9.57 2.10 11.85
C VAL A 85 8.90 3.47 11.75
N VAL A 86 7.76 3.63 12.42
CA VAL A 86 6.92 4.83 12.31
C VAL A 86 6.72 5.49 13.66
N ASN A 87 6.49 6.80 13.65
CA ASN A 87 6.03 7.56 14.80
C ASN A 87 4.51 7.83 14.67
N LYS A 88 3.94 8.55 15.63
CA LYS A 88 2.51 8.90 15.65
C LYS A 88 2.01 9.67 14.41
N ASP A 89 2.87 10.44 13.74
CA ASP A 89 2.51 11.27 12.59
C ASP A 89 2.35 10.46 11.30
N TYR A 90 2.68 9.16 11.33
CA TYR A 90 2.51 8.29 10.17
C TYR A 90 1.04 8.11 9.83
N ILE A 91 0.71 8.33 8.56
CA ILE A 91 -0.63 8.16 8.01
C ILE A 91 -0.76 6.70 7.54
N LEU A 92 -1.64 5.94 8.18
CA LEU A 92 -1.98 4.56 7.79
C LEU A 92 -2.94 4.55 6.60
N ALA A 93 -3.89 5.47 6.56
CA ALA A 93 -4.82 5.63 5.45
C ALA A 93 -5.17 7.11 5.25
N GLU A 94 -4.66 7.69 4.17
CA GLU A 94 -4.81 9.12 3.88
C GLU A 94 -6.29 9.46 3.60
N GLU A 95 -7.01 8.56 2.94
CA GLU A 95 -8.43 8.73 2.59
C GLU A 95 -9.34 8.81 3.81
N TYR A 96 -8.92 8.25 4.94
CA TYR A 96 -9.70 8.17 6.17
C TYR A 96 -9.14 9.05 7.29
N ASN A 97 -8.11 9.86 7.00
CA ASN A 97 -7.39 10.66 7.99
C ASN A 97 -6.93 9.82 9.20
N LEU A 98 -6.60 8.55 8.95
CA LEU A 98 -6.17 7.61 9.98
C LEU A 98 -4.65 7.70 10.16
N THR A 99 -4.23 8.05 11.36
CA THR A 99 -2.81 8.17 11.74
C THR A 99 -2.47 7.27 12.91
N MET A 100 -1.17 7.06 13.12
CA MET A 100 -0.66 6.27 14.25
C MET A 100 -0.84 6.96 15.61
N ASP A 101 -1.28 8.22 15.66
CA ASP A 101 -1.59 8.96 16.90
C ASP A 101 -2.70 8.30 17.73
N SER A 102 -3.58 7.51 17.09
CA SER A 102 -4.57 6.71 17.80
C SER A 102 -3.98 5.49 18.54
N TYR A 103 -2.73 5.13 18.24
CA TYR A 103 -2.07 3.91 18.75
C TYR A 103 -0.75 4.17 19.47
N LEU A 104 -0.17 5.36 19.33
CA LEU A 104 1.14 5.70 19.88
C LEU A 104 1.11 6.98 20.70
N LYS A 105 1.87 7.02 21.78
CA LYS A 105 2.13 8.24 22.54
C LYS A 105 3.31 9.01 21.97
N GLU A 106 3.49 10.24 22.44
CA GLU A 106 4.63 11.08 22.07
C GLU A 106 5.97 10.38 22.35
N GLY A 107 6.86 10.33 21.35
CA GLY A 107 8.16 9.67 21.45
C GLY A 107 8.14 8.15 21.29
N GLU A 108 6.97 7.51 21.20
CA GLU A 108 6.86 6.09 20.87
C GLU A 108 7.02 5.85 19.36
N THR A 109 7.51 4.66 19.02
CA THR A 109 7.59 4.19 17.64
C THR A 109 7.02 2.79 17.54
N LYS A 110 6.58 2.41 16.34
CA LYS A 110 6.00 1.10 16.06
C LYS A 110 6.53 0.55 14.74
N ASP A 111 6.64 -0.76 14.69
CA ASP A 111 6.90 -1.49 13.46
C ASP A 111 5.59 -1.69 12.70
N VAL A 112 5.44 -0.95 11.59
CA VAL A 112 4.35 -1.14 10.63
C VAL A 112 4.87 -1.98 9.48
N ILE A 113 4.13 -3.04 9.16
CA ILE A 113 4.49 -4.02 8.15
C ILE A 113 3.48 -3.92 7.01
N SER A 114 3.96 -3.60 5.81
CA SER A 114 3.16 -3.59 4.59
C SER A 114 3.23 -4.97 3.93
N ILE A 115 2.08 -5.49 3.50
CA ILE A 115 1.96 -6.67 2.64
C ILE A 115 2.01 -6.21 1.19
N VAL A 116 2.95 -6.74 0.42
CA VAL A 116 3.22 -6.33 -0.95
C VAL A 116 2.98 -7.50 -1.90
N ASP A 117 2.09 -7.30 -2.86
CA ASP A 117 1.81 -8.22 -3.96
C ASP A 117 2.07 -7.49 -5.28
N ASN A 118 2.89 -8.07 -6.17
CA ASN A 118 3.26 -7.47 -7.46
C ASN A 118 3.65 -5.97 -7.38
N ASN A 119 4.50 -5.63 -6.40
CA ASN A 119 4.95 -4.27 -6.08
C ASN A 119 3.87 -3.29 -5.60
N GLN A 120 2.64 -3.74 -5.34
CA GLN A 120 1.57 -2.94 -4.76
C GLN A 120 1.37 -3.30 -3.29
N ILE A 121 1.21 -2.29 -2.43
CA ILE A 121 0.81 -2.52 -1.04
C ILE A 121 -0.67 -2.86 -1.05
N ILE A 122 -1.01 -4.06 -0.59
CA ILE A 122 -2.40 -4.54 -0.52
C ILE A 122 -2.99 -4.46 0.89
N SER A 123 -2.14 -4.27 1.90
CA SER A 123 -2.53 -4.18 3.31
C SER A 123 -1.36 -3.67 4.15
N GLU A 124 -1.65 -3.06 5.30
CA GLU A 124 -0.66 -2.73 6.33
C GLU A 124 -1.15 -3.21 7.70
N PHE A 125 -0.24 -3.62 8.58
CA PHE A 125 -0.56 -4.01 9.95
C PHE A 125 0.57 -3.70 10.92
N PHE A 126 0.26 -3.75 12.21
CA PHE A 126 1.25 -3.75 13.29
C PHE A 126 0.79 -4.65 14.44
N ILE A 127 1.74 -5.19 15.19
CA ILE A 127 1.48 -5.98 16.39
C ILE A 127 1.31 -5.04 17.56
N ASP A 128 0.08 -4.89 18.06
CA ASP A 128 -0.25 -3.97 19.16
C ASP A 128 0.32 -4.47 20.50
N SER A 129 0.09 -5.75 20.79
CA SER A 129 0.68 -6.51 21.90
C SER A 129 1.08 -7.91 21.40
N ASN A 130 1.83 -8.70 22.18
CA ASN A 130 2.38 -10.01 21.74
C ASN A 130 1.38 -10.92 21.01
N ASN A 131 0.08 -10.82 21.32
CA ASN A 131 -0.98 -11.63 20.71
C ASN A 131 -2.06 -10.80 20.00
N GLU A 132 -1.89 -9.49 19.83
CA GLU A 132 -2.88 -8.63 19.16
C GLU A 132 -2.28 -7.92 17.96
N MET A 133 -3.01 -7.93 16.84
CA MET A 133 -2.64 -7.25 15.61
C MET A 133 -3.75 -6.29 15.20
N ILE A 134 -3.36 -5.11 14.75
CA ILE A 134 -4.25 -4.19 14.02
C ILE A 134 -3.88 -4.29 12.54
N LEU A 135 -4.86 -4.65 11.72
CA LEU A 135 -4.72 -4.88 10.28
C LEU A 135 -5.66 -3.95 9.51
N LEU A 136 -5.11 -3.17 8.58
CA LEU A 136 -5.88 -2.44 7.59
C LEU A 136 -5.98 -3.27 6.31
N TYR A 137 -7.19 -3.70 5.95
CA TYR A 137 -7.46 -4.44 4.72
C TYR A 137 -8.75 -3.94 4.07
N LYS A 138 -8.66 -3.50 2.80
CA LYS A 138 -9.82 -3.01 2.01
C LYS A 138 -10.71 -2.02 2.78
N SER A 139 -10.10 -1.00 3.40
CA SER A 139 -10.81 0.05 4.17
C SER A 139 -11.48 -0.42 5.47
N ILE A 140 -11.13 -1.61 5.94
CA ILE A 140 -11.58 -2.15 7.22
C ILE A 140 -10.37 -2.28 8.14
N LEU A 141 -10.48 -1.72 9.34
CA LEU A 141 -9.58 -2.02 10.43
C LEU A 141 -10.07 -3.26 11.16
N PHE A 142 -9.23 -4.29 11.20
CA PHE A 142 -9.46 -5.49 11.98
C PHE A 142 -8.56 -5.48 13.20
N LYS A 143 -9.13 -5.78 14.36
CA LYS A 143 -8.38 -6.21 15.52
C LYS A 143 -8.38 -7.74 15.55
N LEU A 144 -7.20 -8.32 15.55
CA LEU A 144 -7.00 -9.76 15.50
C LEU A 144 -6.29 -10.26 16.76
N ASN A 145 -6.60 -11.47 17.18
CA ASN A 145 -5.90 -12.17 18.25
C ASN A 145 -5.19 -13.43 17.72
N LYS A 146 -3.94 -13.66 18.10
CA LYS A 146 -3.18 -14.85 17.68
C LYS A 146 -3.73 -16.10 18.35
N ILE A 147 -4.15 -17.08 17.54
CA ILE A 147 -4.69 -18.36 18.04
C ILE A 147 -3.75 -19.53 17.80
N SER A 148 -2.77 -19.40 16.90
CA SER A 148 -1.76 -20.43 16.65
C SER A 148 -0.52 -19.84 15.99
N ASP A 149 0.67 -20.26 16.43
CA ASP A 149 1.93 -19.99 15.73
C ASP A 149 2.11 -20.88 14.49
N SER A 150 1.53 -22.09 14.51
CA SER A 150 1.59 -23.01 13.38
C SER A 150 0.52 -22.68 12.35
N VAL A 151 0.90 -22.70 11.07
CA VAL A 151 -0.04 -22.57 9.96
C VAL A 151 -0.48 -23.96 9.50
N ASP A 152 -1.77 -24.26 9.60
CA ASP A 152 -2.32 -25.47 8.98
C ASP A 152 -2.39 -25.26 7.46
N ILE A 153 -1.39 -25.77 6.75
CA ILE A 153 -1.27 -25.66 5.29
C ILE A 153 -2.49 -26.25 4.57
N LYS A 154 -3.25 -27.16 5.19
CA LYS A 154 -4.49 -27.69 4.61
C LYS A 154 -5.58 -26.63 4.50
N LYS A 155 -5.59 -25.62 5.39
CA LYS A 155 -6.49 -24.46 5.29
C LYS A 155 -6.11 -23.49 4.18
N LEU A 156 -4.87 -23.53 3.67
CA LEU A 156 -4.47 -22.80 2.45
C LEU A 156 -4.78 -23.57 1.16
N ASN A 157 -4.86 -24.91 1.23
CA ASN A 157 -5.02 -25.75 0.03
C ASN A 157 -6.47 -26.18 -0.27
N ASN A 158 -7.40 -25.93 0.64
CA ASN A 158 -8.82 -26.21 0.43
C ASN A 158 -9.57 -24.92 0.11
N ASP A 159 -9.64 -24.57 -1.17
CA ASP A 159 -10.86 -23.95 -1.71
C ASP A 159 -10.98 -24.14 -3.22
N THR A 160 -11.72 -25.20 -3.59
CA THR A 160 -12.68 -25.10 -4.68
C THR A 160 -14.03 -24.75 -4.04
N GLY A 161 -14.11 -23.57 -3.44
CA GLY A 161 -15.32 -22.99 -2.88
C GLY A 161 -15.83 -21.93 -3.85
N ASN A 162 -16.98 -22.20 -4.45
CA ASN A 162 -17.78 -21.15 -5.06
C ASN A 162 -18.18 -20.19 -3.94
N ASP A 163 -17.46 -19.07 -3.80
CA ASP A 163 -17.95 -17.95 -3.03
C ASP A 163 -19.04 -17.24 -3.85
N GLU A 164 -20.28 -17.71 -3.62
CA GLU A 164 -21.46 -16.85 -3.65
C GLU A 164 -21.40 -15.88 -2.46
N ASP A 165 -20.41 -14.98 -2.45
CA ASP A 165 -20.46 -13.76 -1.65
C ASP A 165 -20.30 -12.63 -2.66
N GLY A 166 -21.43 -11.98 -2.98
CA GLY A 166 -21.55 -10.96 -4.00
C GLY A 166 -20.78 -9.69 -3.67
N VAL A 167 -19.45 -9.75 -3.76
CA VAL A 167 -18.66 -8.60 -4.16
C VAL A 167 -18.57 -8.73 -5.67
N LEU A 168 -19.47 -8.02 -6.36
CA LEU A 168 -19.29 -7.70 -7.77
C LEU A 168 -17.92 -7.03 -7.90
N HIS A 169 -16.91 -7.82 -8.23
CA HIS A 169 -15.71 -7.35 -8.89
C HIS A 169 -16.14 -6.93 -10.30
N GLU A 170 -16.81 -5.79 -10.40
CA GLU A 170 -16.71 -4.96 -11.59
C GLU A 170 -15.28 -4.39 -11.56
N ASP A 171 -14.30 -5.22 -11.89
CA ASP A 171 -12.94 -4.76 -12.15
C ASP A 171 -13.02 -3.90 -13.40
N LYS A 172 -13.33 -2.61 -13.20
CA LYS A 172 -13.35 -1.60 -14.26
C LYS A 172 -11.92 -1.33 -14.68
N GLU A 173 -11.46 -2.16 -15.61
CA GLU A 173 -10.19 -1.96 -16.28
C GLU A 173 -10.26 -0.73 -17.18
N GLY A 174 -9.11 -0.18 -17.54
CA GLY A 174 -9.07 0.97 -18.43
C GLY A 174 -7.71 1.64 -18.48
N VAL A 175 -7.63 2.68 -19.30
CA VAL A 175 -6.41 3.48 -19.49
C VAL A 175 -6.67 4.90 -19.05
N MET A 176 -5.76 5.42 -18.21
CA MET A 176 -5.73 6.84 -17.84
C MET A 176 -4.62 7.56 -18.60
N LEU A 177 -4.99 8.63 -19.31
CA LEU A 177 -4.08 9.42 -20.13
C LEU A 177 -4.03 10.88 -19.65
N GLY A 178 -2.85 11.36 -19.27
CA GLY A 178 -2.59 12.78 -19.05
C GLY A 178 -2.18 13.47 -20.35
N ILE A 179 -2.85 14.55 -20.71
CA ILE A 179 -2.63 15.27 -21.98
C ILE A 179 -2.31 16.75 -21.69
N LYS A 180 -1.24 17.25 -22.32
CA LYS A 180 -0.94 18.68 -22.45
C LYS A 180 -1.39 19.14 -23.83
N ILE A 181 -2.30 20.09 -23.88
CA ILE A 181 -2.67 20.83 -25.08
C ILE A 181 -1.84 22.11 -25.09
N PRO A 182 -0.92 22.26 -26.06
CA PRO A 182 -0.02 23.40 -26.08
C PRO A 182 -0.74 24.70 -26.42
N ARG A 183 -0.20 25.81 -25.93
CA ARG A 183 -0.65 27.17 -26.23
C ARG A 183 -0.69 27.45 -27.73
N LYS A 184 -1.66 28.25 -28.15
CA LYS A 184 -1.82 28.74 -29.52
C LYS A 184 -1.64 30.25 -29.58
N LEU A 185 -1.09 30.74 -30.69
CA LEU A 185 -1.06 32.16 -31.00
C LEU A 185 -2.47 32.58 -31.43
N ASN A 186 -3.05 33.54 -30.72
CA ASN A 186 -4.34 34.13 -31.00
C ASN A 186 -4.20 35.22 -32.07
N GLU A 187 -5.32 35.61 -32.70
CA GLU A 187 -5.35 36.63 -33.75
C GLU A 187 -4.90 38.02 -33.28
N ASP A 188 -5.06 38.32 -31.99
CA ASP A 188 -4.62 39.56 -31.35
C ASP A 188 -3.12 39.57 -31.00
N GLY A 189 -2.37 38.53 -31.38
CA GLY A 189 -0.94 38.37 -31.08
C GLY A 189 -0.63 37.85 -29.67
N THR A 190 -1.65 37.57 -28.84
CA THR A 190 -1.46 36.95 -27.53
C THR A 190 -1.35 35.43 -27.63
N TYR A 191 -0.86 34.77 -26.58
CA TYR A 191 -0.86 33.31 -26.49
C TYR A 191 -1.96 32.81 -25.55
N SER A 192 -2.64 31.73 -25.93
CA SER A 192 -3.51 30.99 -25.00
C SER A 192 -2.70 30.37 -23.86
N ASN A 193 -3.38 29.97 -22.78
CA ASN A 193 -2.75 29.12 -21.78
C ASN A 193 -2.58 27.70 -22.30
N ASP A 194 -1.58 26.99 -21.77
CA ASP A 194 -1.51 25.54 -21.85
C ASP A 194 -2.68 24.94 -21.07
N ILE A 195 -3.29 23.88 -21.62
CA ILE A 195 -4.40 23.18 -20.98
C ILE A 195 -3.94 21.77 -20.65
N TYR A 196 -4.17 21.35 -19.42
CA TYR A 196 -3.82 20.02 -18.92
C TYR A 196 -5.10 19.27 -18.54
N LYS A 197 -5.27 18.07 -19.07
CA LYS A 197 -6.45 17.23 -18.88
C LYS A 197 -6.08 15.79 -18.61
N THR A 198 -6.99 15.08 -17.95
CA THR A 198 -6.94 13.63 -17.82
C THR A 198 -8.11 13.01 -18.55
N ILE A 199 -7.84 11.96 -19.33
CA ILE A 199 -8.84 11.12 -19.97
C ILE A 199 -8.81 9.74 -19.32
N TRP A 200 -9.94 9.26 -18.82
CA TRP A 200 -10.15 7.86 -18.44
C TRP A 200 -10.94 7.16 -19.54
N ILE A 201 -10.41 6.07 -20.06
CA ILE A 201 -11.06 5.23 -21.07
C ILE A 201 -11.32 3.89 -20.41
N SER A 202 -12.58 3.59 -20.07
CA SER A 202 -12.93 2.33 -19.44
C SER A 202 -12.99 1.20 -20.46
N HIS A 203 -12.56 0.02 -20.01
CA HIS A 203 -12.59 -1.24 -20.72
C HIS A 203 -13.41 -2.23 -19.88
N GLU A 204 -14.51 -2.71 -20.43
CA GLU A 204 -15.38 -3.68 -19.79
C GLU A 204 -15.83 -4.68 -20.87
N ASP A 205 -15.86 -5.98 -20.53
CA ASP A 205 -16.33 -7.05 -21.44
C ASP A 205 -15.60 -7.11 -22.79
N SER A 206 -14.28 -6.80 -22.81
CA SER A 206 -13.47 -6.70 -24.04
C SER A 206 -13.83 -5.53 -24.96
N GLU A 207 -14.59 -4.55 -24.48
CA GLU A 207 -15.02 -3.37 -25.25
C GLU A 207 -14.67 -2.05 -24.54
N ILE A 208 -14.38 -1.01 -25.34
CA ILE A 208 -14.26 0.36 -24.82
C ILE A 208 -15.68 0.85 -24.52
N LYS A 209 -15.94 1.23 -23.27
CA LYS A 209 -17.23 1.80 -22.86
C LYS A 209 -17.13 3.30 -22.67
N ASN A 210 -17.00 3.76 -21.42
CA ASN A 210 -17.12 5.16 -21.07
C ASN A 210 -15.79 5.90 -21.20
N ILE A 211 -15.84 7.10 -21.76
CA ILE A 211 -14.71 8.03 -21.81
C ILE A 211 -15.04 9.23 -20.92
N TYR A 212 -14.25 9.43 -19.87
CA TYR A 212 -14.40 10.56 -18.97
C TYR A 212 -13.22 11.51 -19.12
N ILE A 213 -13.49 12.81 -19.09
CA ILE A 213 -12.48 13.85 -19.19
C ILE A 213 -12.59 14.76 -17.99
N LYS A 214 -11.47 14.98 -17.29
CA LYS A 214 -11.36 15.98 -16.23
C LYS A 214 -10.25 16.97 -16.55
N ASP A 215 -10.43 18.19 -16.02
CA ASP A 215 -9.33 19.15 -15.93
C ASP A 215 -8.30 18.68 -14.91
N ASP A 216 -7.07 19.18 -15.05
CA ASP A 216 -5.87 18.77 -14.32
C ASP A 216 -5.34 17.38 -14.74
N ILE A 217 -4.07 17.11 -14.43
CA ILE A 217 -3.48 15.77 -14.58
C ILE A 217 -3.72 14.99 -13.28
N ILE A 218 -4.42 13.87 -13.37
CA ILE A 218 -4.63 12.91 -12.29
C ILE A 218 -3.62 11.79 -12.45
N PHE A 219 -2.97 11.41 -11.35
CA PHE A 219 -1.93 10.38 -11.38
C PHE A 219 -1.86 9.66 -10.03
N PRO A 220 -1.64 8.34 -10.02
CA PRO A 220 -1.48 7.57 -8.80
C PRO A 220 -0.10 7.82 -8.19
N ARG A 221 -0.03 7.80 -6.85
CA ARG A 221 1.19 7.69 -6.05
C ARG A 221 1.02 6.56 -5.03
N MET A 222 2.11 6.19 -4.36
CA MET A 222 2.06 5.16 -3.29
C MET A 222 1.08 5.49 -2.16
N THR A 223 0.77 6.77 -1.92
CA THR A 223 -0.07 7.22 -0.80
C THR A 223 -1.49 7.61 -1.23
N GLY A 224 -1.88 7.38 -2.49
CA GLY A 224 -3.20 7.73 -2.98
C GLY A 224 -3.20 8.35 -4.37
N ILE A 225 -4.34 8.93 -4.76
CA ILE A 225 -4.54 9.53 -6.09
C ILE A 225 -4.40 11.04 -6.01
N PHE A 226 -3.52 11.60 -6.83
CA PHE A 226 -3.18 13.02 -6.82
C PHE A 226 -3.66 13.69 -8.10
N LYS A 227 -3.92 15.00 -8.00
CA LYS A 227 -4.18 15.90 -9.12
C LYS A 227 -3.13 17.02 -9.18
N MET A 228 -2.78 17.41 -10.40
CA MET A 228 -1.82 18.47 -10.68
C MET A 228 -2.41 19.50 -11.63
N ARG A 229 -2.38 20.76 -11.19
CA ARG A 229 -2.72 21.93 -12.00
C ARG A 229 -1.48 22.73 -12.32
N VAL A 230 -1.48 23.36 -13.49
CA VAL A 230 -0.48 24.36 -13.86
C VAL A 230 -1.10 25.74 -13.77
N ASN A 231 -0.52 26.57 -12.93
CA ASN A 231 -0.81 28.00 -12.89
C ASN A 231 0.25 28.73 -13.69
N THR A 232 -0.18 29.57 -14.61
CA THR A 232 0.69 30.33 -15.49
C THR A 232 0.74 31.79 -15.04
N SER A 233 1.90 32.43 -15.17
CA SER A 233 2.06 33.86 -14.93
C SER A 233 3.17 34.45 -15.79
N TYR A 234 3.14 35.77 -15.96
CA TYR A 234 4.20 36.53 -16.59
C TYR A 234 4.91 37.39 -15.54
N VAL A 235 6.24 37.26 -15.44
CA VAL A 235 7.08 38.10 -14.58
C VAL A 235 8.27 38.57 -15.41
N ASN A 236 8.40 39.89 -15.61
CA ASN A 236 9.47 40.50 -16.42
C ASN A 236 9.62 39.84 -17.81
N ASP A 237 8.52 39.77 -18.57
CA ASP A 237 8.43 39.17 -19.91
C ASP A 237 8.80 37.68 -20.00
N LYS A 238 8.92 36.99 -18.86
CA LYS A 238 9.12 35.55 -18.79
C LYS A 238 7.81 34.86 -18.46
N TYR A 239 7.47 33.88 -19.28
CA TYR A 239 6.39 32.94 -19.02
C TYR A 239 6.83 31.94 -17.95
N ILE A 240 6.08 31.86 -16.87
CA ILE A 240 6.36 30.97 -15.73
C ILE A 240 5.19 30.00 -15.59
N GLU A 241 5.50 28.70 -15.62
CA GLU A 241 4.59 27.62 -15.24
C GLU A 241 4.88 27.19 -13.80
N GLN A 242 3.86 27.23 -12.94
CA GLN A 242 3.93 26.74 -11.58
C GLN A 242 3.01 25.54 -11.43
N PHE A 243 3.61 24.37 -11.19
CA PHE A 243 2.89 23.14 -10.87
C PHE A 243 2.42 23.17 -9.42
N GLN A 244 1.13 22.89 -9.21
CA GLN A 244 0.54 22.65 -7.91
C GLN A 244 -0.02 21.24 -7.87
N VAL A 245 0.22 20.56 -6.76
CA VAL A 245 -0.20 19.18 -6.55
C VAL A 245 -1.04 19.11 -5.29
N ALA A 246 -2.12 18.33 -5.34
CA ALA A 246 -2.98 18.04 -4.20
C ALA A 246 -3.53 16.61 -4.32
N HIS A 247 -4.00 16.03 -3.21
CA HIS A 247 -4.82 14.83 -3.27
C HIS A 247 -6.09 15.11 -4.11
N VAL A 248 -6.60 14.12 -4.84
CA VAL A 248 -7.70 14.33 -5.80
C VAL A 248 -8.96 14.86 -5.14
N GLU A 249 -9.20 14.48 -3.88
CA GLU A 249 -10.35 14.87 -3.07
C GLU A 249 -10.16 16.21 -2.34
N SER A 250 -8.91 16.66 -2.20
CA SER A 250 -8.60 17.90 -1.48
C SER A 250 -8.59 19.12 -2.40
N ASN A 251 -8.74 20.31 -1.82
CA ASN A 251 -8.47 21.55 -2.54
C ASN A 251 -6.97 21.74 -2.76
N TYR A 252 -6.59 22.49 -3.81
CA TYR A 252 -5.20 22.90 -3.96
C TYR A 252 -4.78 23.78 -2.78
N PRO A 253 -3.56 23.60 -2.25
CA PRO A 253 -3.06 24.45 -1.17
C PRO A 253 -3.01 25.92 -1.63
N GLU A 254 -3.37 26.83 -0.73
CA GLU A 254 -3.29 28.27 -1.02
C GLU A 254 -1.87 28.67 -1.44
N LYS A 255 -1.78 29.60 -2.41
CA LYS A 255 -0.49 30.12 -2.89
C LYS A 255 0.26 30.75 -1.72
N ARG A 256 1.29 30.05 -1.22
CA ARG A 256 2.33 30.70 -0.39
C ARG A 256 3.09 31.68 -1.28
N VAL A 257 2.70 32.95 -1.26
CA VAL A 257 3.50 34.03 -1.83
C VAL A 257 4.79 34.08 -1.03
N ARG A 258 5.86 33.46 -1.53
CA ARG A 258 7.20 33.75 -1.04
C ARG A 258 7.49 35.19 -1.46
N SER A 259 7.28 36.14 -0.54
CA SER A 259 7.89 37.45 -0.63
C SER A 259 9.40 37.24 -0.67
N LYS A 260 9.98 37.23 -1.86
CA LYS A 260 11.43 37.44 -1.98
C LYS A 260 11.66 38.87 -1.54
N HIS A 261 12.02 39.05 -0.26
CA HIS A 261 12.77 40.24 0.13
C HIS A 261 14.05 40.24 -0.69
N VAL A 262 14.03 41.01 -1.78
CA VAL A 262 15.25 41.45 -2.44
C VAL A 262 15.90 42.39 -1.45
N ASN A 263 16.83 41.88 -0.65
CA ASN A 263 17.84 42.71 -0.01
C ASN A 263 18.58 43.43 -1.14
N LYS A 264 18.24 44.69 -1.38
CA LYS A 264 19.10 45.60 -2.12
C LYS A 264 20.33 45.82 -1.25
N SER A 265 21.43 45.16 -1.57
CA SER A 265 22.75 45.64 -1.19
C SER A 265 23.10 46.81 -2.11
N LYS A 266 23.16 48.00 -1.53
CA LYS A 266 24.12 49.06 -1.85
C LYS A 266 24.18 50.02 -0.67
#